data_AF-A0A4Y7PHA8-F1
#
_entry.id   AF-A0A4Y7PHA8-F1
#
_cell.length_a   1.000
_cell.length_b   1.000
_cell.length_c   1.000
_cell.angle_alpha   90.00
_cell.angle_beta   90.00
_cell.angle_gamma   90.00
#
_symmetry.space_group_name_H-M   'P 1'
#
loop_
_entity.id
_entity.type
_entity.pdbx_description
1 polymer ?
#
loop_
_entity_poly.entity_id
_entity_poly.type
_entity_poly.pdbx_seq_one_letter_code
_entity_poly.pdbx_strand_id
1 'polypeptide(L)'
;VSPLYLIAVFIALVLNVFGHVTRPWCNVVLRLLKKLLEYALPTGENDLPYRNAFLKAFPLDVRAVRKTFDLEAETTIYASCPKCCCTYKPTWDGKVFVYPP
;
A
#
# COMPACT_ATOMS: atom_id res chain seq x y z
N VAL A 1 -8.31 -26.59 14.06
CA VAL A 1 -7.37 -25.94 13.12
C VAL A 1 -6.90 -24.64 13.74
N SER A 2 -5.59 -24.35 13.75
CA SER A 2 -5.07 -23.09 14.32
C SER A 2 -5.57 -21.88 13.51
N PRO A 3 -6.08 -20.81 14.13
CA PRO A 3 -6.50 -19.59 13.43
C PRO A 3 -5.37 -18.98 12.58
N LEU A 4 -4.12 -19.09 13.05
CA LEU A 4 -2.92 -18.65 12.32
C LEU A 4 -2.76 -19.37 10.98
N TYR A 5 -3.00 -20.68 10.97
CA TYR A 5 -2.92 -21.49 9.76
C TYR A 5 -3.96 -21.05 8.72
N LEU A 6 -5.20 -20.77 9.16
CA LEU A 6 -6.26 -20.28 8.27
C LEU A 6 -5.91 -18.93 7.66
N ILE A 7 -5.38 -17.99 8.45
CA ILE A 7 -4.97 -16.67 7.96
C ILE A 7 -3.82 -16.80 6.96
N ALA A 8 -2.83 -17.66 7.23
CA ALA A 8 -1.69 -17.88 6.32
C ALA A 8 -2.13 -18.44 4.97
N VAL A 9 -2.98 -19.47 4.97
CA VAL A 9 -3.53 -20.08 3.75
C VAL A 9 -4.38 -19.06 2.97
N PHE A 10 -5.17 -18.25 3.68
CA PHE A 10 -6.00 -17.22 3.04
C PHE A 10 -5.16 -16.10 2.41
N ILE A 11 -4.08 -15.67 3.06
CA ILE A 11 -3.12 -14.72 2.45
C ILE A 11 -2.53 -15.29 1.16
N ALA A 12 -2.07 -16.54 1.18
CA ALA A 12 -1.51 -17.20 0.00
C ALA A 12 -2.53 -17.32 -1.14
N LEU A 13 -3.78 -17.65 -0.81
CA LEU A 13 -4.88 -17.73 -1.77
C LEU A 13 -5.19 -16.36 -2.39
N VAL A 14 -5.28 -15.30 -1.58
CA VAL A 14 -5.51 -13.94 -2.07
C VAL A 14 -4.35 -13.47 -2.96
N LEU A 15 -3.09 -13.74 -2.57
CA LEU A 15 -1.94 -13.38 -3.39
C LEU A 15 -1.90 -14.13 -4.74
N ASN A 16 -2.28 -15.41 -4.76
CA ASN A 16 -2.31 -16.23 -5.97
C ASN A 16 -3.45 -15.82 -6.91
N VAL A 17 -4.68 -15.72 -6.40
CA VAL A 17 -5.87 -15.36 -7.19
C VAL A 17 -5.73 -13.95 -7.78
N PHE A 18 -5.05 -13.04 -7.08
CA PHE A 18 -4.92 -11.66 -7.49
C PHE A 18 -3.49 -11.29 -7.89
N GLY A 19 -2.73 -12.17 -8.56
CA GLY A 19 -1.32 -12.01 -8.95
C GLY A 19 -0.91 -10.68 -9.63
N HIS A 20 -1.86 -9.81 -10.00
CA HIS A 20 -1.69 -8.38 -10.30
C HIS A 20 -2.47 -7.51 -9.30
N VAL A 21 -2.03 -7.51 -8.04
CA VAL A 21 -2.83 -7.07 -6.90
C VAL A 21 -3.24 -5.59 -7.04
N THR A 22 -4.53 -5.33 -7.20
CA THR A 22 -5.06 -3.96 -7.19
C THR A 22 -5.02 -3.39 -5.77
N ARG A 23 -4.98 -2.06 -5.63
CA ARG A 23 -4.83 -1.38 -4.33
C ARG A 23 -5.75 -1.93 -3.21
N PRO A 24 -7.05 -2.20 -3.45
CA PRO A 24 -7.92 -2.75 -2.41
C PRO A 24 -7.45 -4.12 -1.88
N TRP A 25 -7.00 -5.00 -2.76
CA TRP A 25 -6.57 -6.35 -2.38
C TRP A 25 -5.23 -6.36 -1.65
N CYS A 26 -4.31 -5.49 -2.01
CA CYS A 26 -3.08 -5.33 -1.23
C CYS A 26 -3.39 -4.87 0.20
N ASN A 27 -4.36 -3.97 0.38
CA ASN A 27 -4.79 -3.53 1.70
C ASN A 27 -5.43 -4.69 2.50
N VAL A 28 -6.20 -5.56 1.84
CA VAL A 28 -6.74 -6.78 2.46
C VAL A 28 -5.62 -7.70 2.94
N VAL A 29 -4.61 -7.96 2.10
CA VAL A 29 -3.45 -8.79 2.46
C VAL A 29 -2.70 -8.18 3.65
N LEU A 30 -2.44 -6.87 3.65
CA LEU A 30 -1.78 -6.17 4.75
C LEU A 30 -2.54 -6.32 6.07
N ARG A 31 -3.87 -6.18 6.04
CA ARG A 31 -4.72 -6.36 7.23
C ARG A 31 -4.69 -7.79 7.76
N LEU A 32 -4.70 -8.78 6.87
CA LEU A 32 -4.58 -10.19 7.24
C LEU A 32 -3.21 -10.50 7.87
N LEU A 33 -2.13 -9.97 7.30
CA LEU A 33 -0.78 -10.09 7.85
C LEU A 33 -0.68 -9.48 9.26
N LYS A 34 -1.27 -8.29 9.46
CA LYS A 34 -1.35 -7.68 10.79
C LYS A 34 -2.05 -8.59 11.80
N LYS A 35 -3.18 -9.19 11.42
CA LYS A 35 -3.91 -10.12 12.27
C LYS A 35 -3.09 -11.37 12.57
N LEU A 36 -2.37 -11.90 11.59
CA LEU A 36 -1.48 -13.04 11.80
C LEU A 36 -0.39 -12.69 12.81
N LEU A 37 0.23 -11.50 12.71
CA LEU A 37 1.21 -11.01 13.68
C LEU A 37 0.61 -10.80 15.07
N GLU A 38 -0.61 -10.27 15.18
CA GLU A 38 -1.33 -10.16 16.46
C GLU A 38 -1.46 -11.50 17.16
N TYR A 39 -1.75 -12.59 16.42
CA TYR A 39 -1.88 -13.92 16.99
C TYR A 39 -0.54 -14.64 17.23
N ALA A 40 0.49 -14.36 16.42
CA ALA A 40 1.78 -15.06 16.47
C ALA A 40 2.75 -14.45 17.50
N LEU A 41 2.62 -13.16 17.80
CA LEU A 41 3.52 -12.49 18.75
C LEU A 41 3.20 -12.93 20.20
N PRO A 42 4.23 -13.29 21.00
CA PRO A 42 4.04 -13.68 22.39
C PRO A 42 3.50 -12.52 23.24
N THR A 43 2.77 -12.87 24.30
CA THR A 43 2.08 -11.93 25.21
C THR A 43 2.81 -11.83 26.56
N GLY A 44 4.14 -11.86 26.54
CA GLY A 44 4.93 -11.65 27.75
C GLY A 44 4.75 -10.24 28.27
N GLU A 45 4.60 -10.09 29.60
CA GLU A 45 4.25 -8.82 30.26
C GLU A 45 5.23 -7.67 29.92
N ASN A 46 6.51 -7.99 29.75
CA ASN A 46 7.57 -7.05 29.39
C ASN A 46 7.57 -6.65 27.90
N ASP A 47 7.01 -7.48 27.02
CA ASP A 47 7.00 -7.25 25.56
C ASP A 47 5.72 -6.55 25.09
N LEU A 48 4.70 -6.44 25.94
CA LEU A 48 3.41 -5.79 25.63
C LEU A 48 3.52 -4.36 25.10
N PRO A 49 4.34 -3.45 25.68
CA PRO A 49 4.42 -2.07 25.19
C PRO A 49 5.04 -2.01 23.80
N TYR A 50 6.12 -2.76 23.59
CA TYR A 50 6.82 -2.84 22.30
C TYR A 50 5.95 -3.49 21.22
N ARG A 51 5.31 -4.62 21.53
CA ARG A 51 4.36 -5.31 20.66
C ARG A 51 3.21 -4.39 20.24
N ASN A 52 2.62 -3.67 21.20
CA ASN A 52 1.51 -2.76 20.92
C ASN A 52 1.96 -1.58 20.05
N ALA A 53 3.15 -1.04 20.27
CA ALA A 53 3.73 0.01 19.44
C ALA A 53 3.98 -0.51 18.00
N PHE A 54 4.59 -1.68 17.86
CA PHE A 54 4.85 -2.33 16.57
C PHE A 54 3.56 -2.59 15.78
N LEU A 55 2.55 -3.19 16.41
CA LEU A 55 1.27 -3.49 15.77
C LEU A 55 0.49 -2.21 15.41
N LYS A 56 0.61 -1.14 16.21
CA LYS A 56 0.03 0.17 15.86
C LYS A 56 0.73 0.81 14.67
N ALA A 57 2.05 0.68 14.58
CA ALA A 57 2.84 1.20 13.46
C ALA A 57 2.67 0.39 12.17
N PHE A 58 2.15 -0.85 12.24
CA PHE A 58 1.98 -1.70 11.08
C PHE A 58 1.04 -1.06 10.03
N PRO A 59 1.49 -0.92 8.76
CA PRO A 59 0.73 -0.24 7.72
C PRO A 59 -0.51 -1.05 7.32
N LEU A 60 -1.65 -0.37 7.24
CA LEU A 60 -2.95 -0.98 6.89
C LEU A 60 -3.31 -0.84 5.41
N ASP A 61 -2.54 -0.04 4.68
CA ASP A 61 -2.74 0.22 3.27
C ASP A 61 -1.40 0.40 2.54
N VAL A 62 -1.43 0.21 1.22
CA VAL A 62 -0.25 0.29 0.35
C VAL A 62 0.33 1.69 0.28
N ARG A 63 -0.45 2.74 0.53
CA ARG A 63 0.09 4.12 0.51
C ARG A 63 0.99 4.33 1.72
N ALA A 64 0.58 3.84 2.88
CA ALA A 64 1.39 3.83 4.09
C ALA A 64 2.66 2.99 3.86
N VAL A 65 2.55 1.79 3.25
CA VAL A 65 3.73 0.99 2.88
C VAL A 65 4.68 1.79 1.98
N ARG A 66 4.18 2.42 0.92
CA ARG A 66 5.02 3.23 0.02
C ARG A 66 5.70 4.37 0.76
N LYS A 67 4.99 5.06 1.64
CA LYS A 67 5.55 6.14 2.47
C LYS A 67 6.62 5.61 3.43
N THR A 68 6.43 4.44 4.03
CA THR A 68 7.43 3.81 4.92
C THR A 68 8.72 3.46 4.19
N PHE A 69 8.62 3.04 2.92
CA PHE A 69 9.77 2.66 2.11
C PHE A 69 10.26 3.77 1.16
N ASP A 70 9.70 4.98 1.27
CA ASP A 70 9.99 6.12 0.38
C ASP A 70 9.84 5.78 -1.13
N LEU A 71 8.86 4.94 -1.45
CA LEU A 71 8.55 4.48 -2.80
C LEU A 71 7.52 5.39 -3.50
N GLU A 72 7.59 6.69 -3.28
CA GLU A 72 6.72 7.62 -4.02
C GLU A 72 7.07 7.55 -5.51
N ALA A 73 6.07 7.22 -6.32
CA ALA A 73 6.26 7.19 -7.77
C ALA A 73 6.46 8.62 -8.26
N GLU A 74 7.49 8.84 -9.08
CA GLU A 74 7.63 10.10 -9.80
C GLU A 74 6.43 10.23 -10.75
N THR A 75 5.56 11.22 -10.50
CA THR A 75 4.34 11.42 -11.31
C THR A 75 4.51 12.61 -12.22
N THR A 76 4.12 12.45 -13.48
CA THR A 76 3.97 13.56 -14.43
C THR A 76 2.48 13.85 -14.60
N ILE A 77 2.06 15.08 -14.31
CA ILE A 77 0.67 15.51 -14.50
C ILE A 77 0.48 15.84 -15.98
N TYR A 78 -0.43 15.16 -16.67
CA TYR A 78 -0.79 15.47 -18.05
C TYR A 78 -2.04 16.34 -18.09
N ALA A 79 -2.13 17.26 -19.04
CA ALA A 79 -3.36 18.00 -19.33
C ALA A 79 -4.14 17.30 -20.44
N SER A 80 -5.47 17.22 -20.33
CA SER A 80 -6.34 16.75 -21.40
C SER A 80 -7.12 17.92 -21.96
N CYS A 81 -7.04 18.15 -23.27
CA CYS A 81 -7.78 19.23 -23.91
C CYS A 81 -9.20 18.74 -24.27
N PRO A 82 -10.25 19.41 -23.79
CA PRO A 82 -11.64 19.00 -24.06
C PRO A 82 -12.06 19.21 -25.51
N LYS A 83 -11.31 19.99 -26.29
CA LYS A 83 -11.64 20.33 -27.68
C LYS A 83 -11.12 19.30 -28.68
N CYS A 84 -9.87 18.85 -28.52
CA CYS A 84 -9.25 17.87 -29.41
C CYS A 84 -9.17 16.46 -28.80
N CYS A 85 -9.53 16.31 -27.52
CA CYS A 85 -9.44 15.06 -26.77
C CYS A 85 -8.01 14.47 -26.68
N CYS A 86 -6.98 15.29 -26.92
CA CYS A 86 -5.58 14.90 -26.79
C CYS A 86 -5.04 15.14 -25.37
N THR A 87 -4.07 14.33 -24.96
CA THR A 87 -3.31 14.49 -23.71
C THR A 87 -1.93 15.08 -23.97
N TYR A 88 -1.51 16.02 -23.11
CA TYR A 88 -0.29 16.79 -23.29
C TYR A 88 0.61 16.68 -22.07
N LYS A 89 1.87 16.33 -22.32
CA LYS A 89 2.93 16.33 -21.31
C LYS A 89 3.31 17.78 -20.97
N PRO A 90 3.56 18.12 -19.71
CA PRO A 90 4.02 19.45 -19.32
C PRO A 90 5.46 19.67 -19.79
N THR A 91 5.75 20.91 -20.20
CA THR A 91 7.11 21.40 -20.51
C THR A 91 7.57 22.38 -19.43
N TRP A 92 8.85 22.31 -19.05
CA TRP A 92 9.42 23.20 -18.04
C TRP A 92 9.91 24.51 -18.68
N ASP A 93 9.37 25.65 -18.24
CA ASP A 93 9.73 26.99 -18.73
C ASP A 93 10.65 27.75 -17.74
N GLY A 94 11.43 27.02 -16.94
CA GLY A 94 12.35 27.62 -15.96
C GLY A 94 11.72 28.08 -14.64
N LYS A 95 10.38 28.30 -14.61
CA LYS A 95 9.64 28.69 -13.40
C LYS A 95 8.45 27.80 -13.09
N VAL A 96 7.71 27.37 -14.12
CA VAL A 96 6.48 26.60 -13.97
C VAL A 96 6.37 25.55 -15.07
N PHE A 97 5.56 24.52 -14.82
CA PHE A 97 5.14 23.58 -15.85
C PHE A 97 4.06 24.22 -16.71
N VAL A 98 4.32 24.32 -18.01
CA VAL A 98 3.43 24.89 -19.01
C VAL A 98 2.88 23.77 -19.88
N TYR A 99 1.62 23.87 -20.26
CA TYR A 99 0.98 22.96 -21.21
C TYR A 99 0.78 23.68 -22.54
N PRO A 100 0.83 22.97 -23.68
CA PRO A 100 0.51 23.55 -24.97
C PRO A 100 -0.93 24.09 -24.99
N PRO A 101 -1.17 25.18 -25.74
CA PRO A 101 -2.48 25.81 -25.85
C PRO A 101 -3.53 24.94 -26.54
#